data_AF-A0A5C6AQM3-F1
#
_entry.id   AF-A0A5C6AQM3-F1
#
_cell.length_a   1.000
_cell.length_b   1.000
_cell.length_c   1.000
_cell.angle_alpha   90.00
_cell.angle_beta   90.00
_cell.angle_gamma   90.00
#
_symmetry.space_group_name_H-M   'P 1'
#
loop_
_entity.id
_entity.type
_entity.pdbx_description
1 polymer ?
#
loop_
_entity_poly.entity_id
_entity_poly.type
_entity_poly.pdbx_seq_one_letter_code
_entity_poly.pdbx_strand_id
1 'polypeptide(L)'
;MTAFNPFGSPALAQDSFDQEPGAAKGTSTTLHGYAFTGQIITLALAKGILIIGLIFGVLLMDDERAFGNAAILLPLGGGLFVVMLAGAFFVSKMLRSAGVTRLRQHPEVHAMHEATPANTTMAVMREEWIQWDNKSPLPLPLRPFLAGEQSATIVGQAMLEGSAVINLVFALLDGSYAHFLFAFLAMVGLVSMIPTTGKLRKRIEIAISPESIEGPRR
;
A
#
# COMPACT_ATOMS: atom_id res chain seq x y z
N MET A 1 -2.38 -27.46 65.35
CA MET A 1 -3.66 -27.55 64.62
C MET A 1 -3.67 -26.40 63.62
N THR A 2 -3.24 -26.67 62.39
CA THR A 2 -3.07 -25.69 61.31
C THR A 2 -4.07 -26.03 60.21
N ALA A 3 -4.88 -25.05 59.82
CA ALA A 3 -5.97 -25.22 58.86
C ALA A 3 -5.43 -25.44 57.45
N PHE A 4 -5.79 -26.58 56.84
CA PHE A 4 -5.53 -26.92 55.46
C PHE A 4 -6.47 -26.10 54.57
N ASN A 5 -5.93 -25.27 53.67
CA ASN A 5 -6.70 -24.46 52.73
C ASN A 5 -6.74 -25.18 51.37
N PRO A 6 -7.84 -25.85 51.00
CA PRO A 6 -7.94 -26.65 49.77
C PRO A 6 -8.11 -25.81 48.49
N PHE A 7 -8.18 -24.48 48.62
CA PHE A 7 -8.28 -23.54 47.49
C PHE A 7 -6.99 -22.74 47.26
N GLY A 8 -5.86 -23.20 47.80
CA GLY A 8 -4.57 -22.77 47.30
C GLY A 8 -4.47 -23.18 45.83
N SER A 9 -4.71 -22.22 44.93
CA SER A 9 -4.54 -22.41 43.49
C SER A 9 -3.24 -23.17 43.27
N PRO A 10 -3.23 -24.25 42.47
CA PRO A 10 -1.99 -24.88 42.10
C PRO A 10 -1.12 -23.76 41.55
N ALA A 11 0.06 -23.59 42.16
CA ALA A 11 1.16 -22.91 41.54
C ALA A 11 1.36 -23.65 40.22
N LEU A 12 0.66 -23.18 39.18
CA LEU A 12 0.98 -23.50 37.81
C LEU A 12 2.45 -23.19 37.75
N ALA A 13 3.21 -24.24 37.54
CA ALA A 13 4.56 -24.17 37.06
C ALA A 13 4.63 -22.92 36.17
N GLN A 14 5.39 -21.93 36.63
CA GLN A 14 6.16 -21.11 35.72
C GLN A 14 7.07 -22.11 35.00
N ASP A 15 6.49 -22.89 34.09
CA ASP A 15 7.16 -23.25 32.87
C ASP A 15 7.56 -21.91 32.32
N SER A 16 8.83 -21.60 32.57
CA SER A 16 9.67 -20.77 31.78
C SER A 16 9.14 -20.73 30.35
N PHE A 17 8.27 -19.75 30.10
CA PHE A 17 8.26 -19.01 28.85
C PHE A 17 9.59 -18.22 28.77
N ASP A 18 10.69 -18.97 28.85
CA ASP A 18 11.86 -18.80 27.99
C ASP A 18 11.47 -19.31 26.59
N GLN A 19 10.28 -18.91 26.12
CA GLN A 19 10.18 -18.52 24.74
C GLN A 19 11.10 -17.33 24.68
N GLU A 20 12.37 -17.59 24.31
CA GLU A 20 13.23 -16.55 23.77
C GLU A 20 12.29 -15.67 22.96
N PRO A 21 12.11 -14.39 23.32
CA PRO A 21 11.68 -13.49 22.30
C PRO A 21 12.83 -13.59 21.30
N GLY A 22 12.61 -14.38 20.27
CA GLY A 22 12.71 -13.87 18.92
C GLY A 22 11.87 -12.60 18.84
N ALA A 23 12.25 -11.56 19.61
CA ALA A 23 12.66 -10.30 19.07
C ALA A 23 13.38 -10.66 17.79
N ALA A 24 12.60 -10.83 16.72
CA ALA A 24 13.03 -10.60 15.37
C ALA A 24 13.92 -9.38 15.51
N LYS A 25 15.25 -9.59 15.50
CA LYS A 25 16.27 -8.55 15.68
C LYS A 25 15.74 -7.39 14.88
N GLY A 26 15.17 -6.39 15.55
CA GLY A 26 14.14 -5.54 14.97
C GLY A 26 14.73 -4.98 13.70
N THR A 27 14.40 -5.59 12.55
CA THR A 27 15.08 -5.29 11.31
C THR A 27 14.70 -3.86 11.09
N SER A 28 15.66 -2.98 11.34
CA SER A 28 15.43 -1.57 11.45
C SER A 28 14.87 -1.14 10.10
N THR A 29 13.55 -0.96 10.01
CA THR A 29 12.92 -0.82 8.71
C THR A 29 13.46 0.45 8.07
N THR A 30 14.07 0.30 6.91
CA THR A 30 14.71 1.40 6.18
C THR A 30 13.78 1.89 5.09
N LEU A 31 13.96 3.13 4.64
CA LEU A 31 13.18 3.69 3.54
C LEU A 31 13.37 2.88 2.25
N HIS A 32 14.60 2.41 2.00
CA HIS A 32 14.90 1.52 0.89
C HIS A 32 14.15 0.18 1.00
N GLY A 33 14.06 -0.40 2.20
CA GLY A 33 13.33 -1.65 2.43
C GLY A 33 11.85 -1.53 2.07
N TYR A 34 11.20 -0.44 2.46
CA TYR A 34 9.80 -0.16 2.08
C TYR A 34 9.62 -0.02 0.57
N ALA A 35 10.48 0.76 -0.09
CA ALA A 35 10.42 0.95 -1.54
C ALA A 35 10.64 -0.38 -2.28
N PHE A 36 11.66 -1.15 -1.89
CA PHE A 36 12.01 -2.42 -2.51
C PHE A 36 10.89 -3.47 -2.34
N THR A 37 10.31 -3.57 -1.14
CA THR A 37 9.19 -4.49 -0.89
C THR A 37 7.99 -4.14 -1.78
N GLY A 38 7.62 -2.87 -1.85
CA GLY A 38 6.54 -2.44 -2.72
C GLY A 38 6.83 -2.62 -4.21
N GLN A 39 8.09 -2.47 -4.65
CA GLN A 39 8.51 -2.77 -6.02
C GLN A 39 8.33 -4.24 -6.35
N ILE A 40 8.76 -5.15 -5.47
CA ILE A 40 8.58 -6.60 -5.66
C ILE A 40 7.10 -6.94 -5.81
N ILE A 41 6.24 -6.44 -4.92
CA ILE A 41 4.80 -6.69 -4.97
C ILE A 41 4.23 -6.18 -6.31
N THR A 42 4.58 -4.97 -6.71
CA THR A 42 4.10 -4.38 -7.96
C THR A 42 4.52 -5.22 -9.18
N LEU A 43 5.79 -5.64 -9.23
CA LEU A 43 6.31 -6.46 -10.33
C LEU A 43 5.69 -7.85 -10.35
N ALA A 44 5.44 -8.46 -9.18
CA ALA A 44 4.76 -9.74 -9.07
C ALA A 44 3.33 -9.68 -9.63
N LEU A 45 2.57 -8.64 -9.26
CA LEU A 45 1.21 -8.44 -9.78
C LEU A 45 1.21 -8.17 -11.29
N ALA A 46 2.09 -7.29 -11.78
CA ALA A 46 2.22 -7.01 -13.22
C ALA A 46 2.57 -8.27 -14.02
N LYS A 47 3.50 -9.09 -13.51
CA LYS A 47 3.86 -10.37 -14.13
C LYS A 47 2.68 -11.35 -14.13
N GLY A 48 1.90 -11.39 -13.06
CA GLY A 48 0.67 -12.19 -12.99
C GLY A 48 -0.32 -11.84 -14.10
N ILE A 49 -0.63 -10.54 -14.25
CA ILE A 49 -1.51 -10.03 -15.32
C ILE A 49 -0.97 -10.40 -16.70
N LEU A 50 0.34 -10.23 -16.94
CA LEU A 50 0.98 -10.55 -18.22
C LEU A 50 0.86 -12.05 -18.54
N ILE A 51 1.15 -12.93 -17.59
CA ILE A 51 1.08 -14.38 -17.80
C ILE A 51 -0.36 -14.82 -18.08
N ILE A 52 -1.32 -14.36 -17.28
CA ILE A 52 -2.75 -14.69 -17.48
C ILE A 52 -3.22 -14.17 -18.85
N GLY A 53 -2.85 -12.93 -19.18
CA GLY A 53 -3.17 -12.32 -20.48
C GLY A 53 -2.58 -13.11 -21.64
N LEU A 54 -1.33 -13.57 -21.53
CA LEU A 54 -0.71 -14.40 -22.56
C LEU A 54 -1.45 -15.74 -22.73
N ILE A 55 -1.74 -16.44 -21.64
CA ILE A 55 -2.45 -17.73 -21.67
C ILE A 55 -3.83 -17.54 -22.32
N PHE A 56 -4.60 -16.56 -21.88
CA PHE A 56 -5.93 -16.32 -22.43
C PHE A 56 -5.87 -15.84 -23.88
N GLY A 57 -4.86 -15.04 -24.24
CA GLY A 57 -4.64 -14.63 -25.62
C GLY A 57 -4.38 -15.80 -26.56
N VAL A 58 -3.59 -16.79 -26.13
CA VAL A 58 -3.38 -18.03 -26.90
C VAL A 58 -4.68 -18.85 -26.98
N LEU A 59 -5.41 -19.00 -25.87
CA LEU A 59 -6.68 -19.74 -25.88
C LEU A 59 -7.72 -19.10 -26.81
N LEU A 60 -7.78 -17.76 -26.91
CA LEU A 60 -8.66 -17.06 -27.85
C LEU A 60 -8.29 -17.29 -29.32
N MET A 61 -7.03 -17.60 -29.63
CA MET A 61 -6.61 -17.87 -31.01
C MET A 61 -7.05 -19.26 -31.46
N ASP A 62 -7.14 -20.22 -30.54
CA ASP A 62 -7.48 -21.61 -30.83
C ASP A 62 -8.99 -21.90 -30.77
N ASP A 63 -9.77 -21.07 -30.07
CA ASP A 63 -11.19 -21.31 -29.83
C ASP A 63 -12.09 -20.33 -30.60
N GLU A 64 -12.81 -20.82 -31.62
CA GLU A 64 -13.85 -20.04 -32.31
C GLU A 64 -15.15 -19.92 -31.48
N ARG A 65 -15.21 -20.52 -30.28
CA ARG A 65 -16.43 -20.57 -29.46
C ARG A 65 -16.50 -19.40 -28.49
N ALA A 66 -16.93 -18.24 -28.99
CA ALA A 66 -17.47 -17.20 -28.12
C ALA A 66 -18.79 -17.70 -27.48
N PHE A 67 -18.78 -17.95 -26.17
CA PHE A 67 -19.97 -18.39 -25.42
C PHE A 67 -20.82 -17.22 -24.91
N GLY A 68 -20.20 -16.05 -24.76
CA GLY A 68 -20.78 -14.84 -24.18
C GLY A 68 -21.29 -13.84 -25.21
N ASN A 69 -22.32 -13.08 -24.84
CA ASN A 69 -22.79 -11.95 -25.63
C ASN A 69 -21.90 -10.71 -25.35
N ALA A 70 -21.00 -10.41 -26.29
CA ALA A 70 -20.11 -9.25 -26.21
C ALA A 70 -20.84 -7.92 -25.98
N ALA A 71 -22.09 -7.79 -26.45
CA ALA A 71 -22.88 -6.58 -26.24
C ALA A 71 -23.20 -6.30 -24.76
N ILE A 72 -23.14 -7.32 -23.89
CA ILE A 72 -23.40 -7.20 -22.45
C ILE A 72 -22.09 -7.18 -21.67
N LEU A 73 -21.16 -8.09 -22.00
CA LEU A 73 -19.92 -8.25 -21.25
C LEU A 73 -18.95 -7.08 -21.45
N LEU A 74 -18.90 -6.50 -22.65
CA LEU A 74 -17.99 -5.38 -22.93
C LEU A 74 -18.34 -4.12 -22.12
N PRO A 75 -19.60 -3.62 -22.10
CA PRO A 75 -19.98 -2.51 -21.24
C PRO A 75 -19.79 -2.82 -19.75
N LEU A 76 -20.03 -4.06 -19.32
CA LEU A 76 -19.83 -4.48 -17.93
C LEU A 76 -18.35 -4.44 -17.54
N GLY A 77 -17.47 -4.99 -18.36
CA GLY A 77 -16.02 -4.98 -18.12
C GLY A 77 -15.44 -3.57 -18.11
N GLY A 78 -15.87 -2.72 -19.05
CA GLY A 78 -15.50 -1.31 -19.09
C GLY A 78 -16.02 -0.54 -17.88
N GLY A 79 -17.30 -0.71 -17.52
CA GLY A 79 -17.91 -0.07 -16.35
C GLY A 79 -17.22 -0.48 -15.05
N LEU A 80 -16.95 -1.77 -14.87
CA LEU A 80 -16.23 -2.28 -13.71
C LEU A 80 -14.79 -1.75 -13.66
N PHE A 81 -14.10 -1.64 -14.80
CA PHE A 81 -12.79 -1.02 -14.87
C PHE A 81 -12.81 0.42 -14.38
N VAL A 82 -13.76 1.24 -14.83
CA VAL A 82 -13.86 2.63 -14.37
C VAL A 82 -14.14 2.70 -12.87
N VAL A 83 -15.05 1.86 -12.35
CA VAL A 83 -15.36 1.81 -10.91
C VAL A 83 -14.13 1.40 -10.08
N MET A 84 -13.42 0.36 -10.50
CA MET A 84 -12.22 -0.12 -9.81
C MET A 84 -11.08 0.91 -9.88
N LEU A 85 -10.91 1.58 -11.02
CA LEU A 85 -9.94 2.67 -11.18
C LEU A 85 -10.24 3.85 -10.25
N ALA A 86 -11.51 4.27 -10.18
CA ALA A 86 -11.94 5.32 -9.26
C ALA A 86 -11.72 4.88 -7.80
N GLY A 87 -12.12 3.66 -7.45
CA GLY A 87 -11.93 3.10 -6.12
C GLY A 87 -10.45 3.03 -5.72
N ALA A 88 -9.58 2.58 -6.62
CA ALA A 88 -8.13 2.53 -6.39
C ALA A 88 -7.58 3.92 -6.03
N PHE A 89 -8.08 4.98 -6.67
CA PHE A 89 -7.67 6.35 -6.38
C PHE A 89 -8.26 6.88 -5.07
N PHE A 90 -9.57 6.74 -4.86
CA PHE A 90 -10.27 7.29 -3.70
C PHE A 90 -9.87 6.58 -2.40
N VAL A 91 -9.86 5.24 -2.39
CA VAL A 91 -9.47 4.46 -1.20
C VAL A 91 -8.01 4.73 -0.86
N SER A 92 -7.11 4.75 -1.84
CA SER A 92 -5.71 5.11 -1.61
C SER A 92 -5.58 6.51 -1.01
N LYS A 93 -6.28 7.51 -1.56
CA LYS A 93 -6.25 8.88 -1.03
C LYS A 93 -6.77 8.96 0.40
N MET A 94 -7.86 8.27 0.71
CA MET A 94 -8.45 8.25 2.05
C MET A 94 -7.50 7.64 3.07
N LEU A 95 -6.90 6.49 2.74
CA LEU A 95 -5.92 5.82 3.61
C LEU A 95 -4.66 6.66 3.83
N ARG A 96 -4.15 7.30 2.76
CA ARG A 96 -3.01 8.22 2.86
C ARG A 96 -3.33 9.43 3.72
N SER A 97 -4.51 10.04 3.51
CA SER A 97 -4.97 11.18 4.33
C SER A 97 -5.05 10.81 5.81
N ALA A 98 -5.65 9.66 6.13
CA ALA A 98 -5.70 9.15 7.50
C ALA A 98 -4.29 8.91 8.10
N GLY A 99 -3.35 8.42 7.28
CA GLY A 99 -1.95 8.27 7.67
C GLY A 99 -1.27 9.60 7.99
N VAL A 100 -1.47 10.62 7.16
CA VAL A 100 -0.95 11.99 7.40
C VAL A 100 -1.54 12.58 8.67
N THR A 101 -2.86 12.48 8.89
CA THR A 101 -3.51 12.97 10.11
C THR A 101 -2.93 12.30 11.36
N ARG A 102 -2.73 10.97 11.34
CA ARG A 102 -2.11 10.23 12.45
C ARG A 102 -0.67 10.64 12.68
N LEU A 103 0.11 10.87 11.62
CA LEU A 103 1.49 11.34 11.75
C LEU A 103 1.56 12.72 12.41
N ARG A 104 0.66 13.64 12.03
CA ARG A 104 0.59 15.00 12.58
C ARG A 104 0.18 15.07 14.05
N GLN A 105 -0.56 14.06 14.51
CA GLN A 105 -0.91 13.93 15.93
C GLN A 105 0.29 13.52 16.81
N HIS A 106 1.41 13.11 16.21
CA HIS A 106 2.60 12.73 16.96
C HIS A 106 3.27 14.00 17.54
N PRO A 107 3.63 14.04 18.84
CA PRO A 107 4.15 15.26 19.49
C PRO A 107 5.37 15.87 18.79
N GLU A 108 6.29 15.01 18.31
CA GLU A 108 7.49 15.43 17.56
C GLU A 108 7.13 16.16 16.26
N VAL A 109 6.13 15.65 15.53
CA VAL A 109 5.70 16.24 14.24
C VAL A 109 4.86 17.49 14.48
N HIS A 110 4.06 17.51 15.55
CA HIS A 110 3.32 18.70 15.98
C HIS A 110 4.28 19.85 16.30
N ALA A 111 5.34 19.58 17.06
CA ALA A 111 6.38 20.56 17.37
C ALA A 111 7.10 21.07 16.10
N MET A 112 7.32 20.22 15.10
CA MET A 112 7.85 20.65 13.80
C MET A 112 6.89 21.54 13.01
N HIS A 113 5.58 21.40 13.22
CA HIS A 113 4.56 22.20 12.54
C HIS A 113 4.38 23.57 13.19
N GLU A 114 4.43 23.63 14.51
CA GLU A 114 4.36 24.88 15.29
C GLU A 114 5.67 25.67 15.28
N ALA A 115 6.76 25.06 14.81
CA ALA A 115 8.05 25.69 14.69
C ALA A 115 7.99 26.94 13.81
N THR A 116 8.13 28.10 14.45
CA THR A 116 8.33 29.39 13.80
C THR A 116 9.73 29.42 13.18
N PRO A 117 10.01 30.19 12.11
CA PRO A 117 11.35 30.35 11.54
C PRO A 117 12.46 30.77 12.54
N ALA A 118 12.10 31.26 13.73
CA ALA A 118 13.04 31.54 14.81
C ALA A 118 13.53 30.29 15.57
N ASN A 119 12.84 29.15 15.45
CA ASN A 119 13.20 27.90 16.12
C ASN A 119 14.04 27.01 15.18
N THR A 120 15.32 27.33 15.07
CA THR A 120 16.30 26.68 14.20
C THR A 120 16.40 25.17 14.40
N THR A 121 16.23 24.67 15.63
CA THR A 121 16.34 23.22 15.94
C THR A 121 15.27 22.40 15.23
N MET A 122 14.02 22.88 15.21
CA MET A 122 12.91 22.16 14.57
C MET A 122 12.96 22.24 13.04
N ALA A 123 13.48 23.34 12.49
CA ALA A 123 13.75 23.47 11.06
C ALA A 123 14.84 22.48 10.60
N VAL A 124 15.90 22.31 11.38
CA VAL A 124 16.96 21.31 11.12
C VAL A 124 16.41 19.88 11.19
N MET A 125 15.60 19.56 12.21
CA MET A 125 15.01 18.23 12.35
C MET A 125 14.07 17.88 11.17
N ARG A 126 13.32 18.85 10.66
CA ARG A 126 12.50 18.67 9.45
C ARG A 126 13.37 18.35 8.23
N GLU A 127 14.42 19.14 8.01
CA GLU A 127 15.33 18.91 6.88
C GLU A 127 16.02 17.55 6.99
N GLU A 128 16.39 17.14 8.20
CA GLU A 128 16.96 15.82 8.47
C GLU A 128 15.99 14.70 8.07
N TRP A 129 14.70 14.84 8.37
CA TRP A 129 13.68 13.85 7.99
C TRP A 129 13.43 13.80 6.48
N ILE A 130 13.48 14.94 5.80
CA ILE A 130 13.38 15.02 4.33
C ILE A 130 14.63 14.42 3.70
N GLN A 131 15.80 14.69 4.26
CA GLN A 131 17.08 14.23 3.76
C GLN A 131 17.49 12.83 4.24
N TRP A 132 16.67 12.18 5.08
CA TRP A 132 16.98 10.91 5.75
C TRP A 132 17.66 9.88 4.85
N ASP A 133 18.75 9.28 5.34
CA ASP A 133 19.48 8.29 4.57
C ASP A 133 18.62 7.05 4.29
N ASN A 134 18.64 6.57 3.05
CA ASN A 134 17.77 5.50 2.58
C ASN A 134 18.07 4.15 3.27
N LYS A 135 19.29 3.96 3.77
CA LYS A 135 19.76 2.73 4.41
C LYS A 135 19.73 2.80 5.94
N SER A 136 19.54 3.99 6.49
CA SER A 136 19.48 4.20 7.93
C SER A 136 18.11 3.80 8.49
N PRO A 137 18.04 3.29 9.74
CA PRO A 137 16.79 3.00 10.44
C PRO A 137 15.82 4.17 10.40
N LEU A 138 14.53 3.94 10.06
CA LEU A 138 13.55 5.03 10.07
C LEU A 138 13.24 5.52 11.50
N PRO A 139 13.01 6.84 11.69
CA PRO A 139 12.45 7.41 12.90
C PRO A 139 11.12 6.72 13.26
N LEU A 140 10.88 6.53 14.55
CA LEU A 140 9.71 5.79 15.05
C LEU A 140 8.37 6.30 14.49
N PRO A 141 8.12 7.63 14.36
CA PRO A 141 6.84 8.13 13.86
C PRO A 141 6.64 7.88 12.36
N LEU A 142 7.71 7.78 11.58
CA LEU A 142 7.65 7.57 10.14
C LEU A 142 7.33 6.12 9.75
N ARG A 143 7.65 5.15 10.62
CA ARG A 143 7.36 3.72 10.37
C ARG A 143 5.87 3.42 10.18
N PRO A 144 4.96 3.78 11.11
CA PRO A 144 3.53 3.53 10.92
C PRO A 144 2.94 4.36 9.77
N PHE A 145 3.47 5.55 9.50
CA PHE A 145 3.07 6.36 8.34
C PHE A 145 3.41 5.66 7.02
N LEU A 146 4.65 5.19 6.85
CA LEU A 146 5.09 4.50 5.64
C LEU A 146 4.43 3.12 5.48
N ALA A 147 4.14 2.43 6.59
CA ALA A 147 3.31 1.22 6.55
C ALA A 147 1.89 1.53 6.02
N GLY A 148 1.30 2.65 6.45
CA GLY A 148 0.01 3.12 5.91
C GLY A 148 0.07 3.46 4.42
N GLU A 149 1.13 4.14 3.96
CA GLU A 149 1.37 4.43 2.54
C GLU A 149 1.53 3.15 1.70
N GLN A 150 2.25 2.15 2.24
CA GLN A 150 2.40 0.85 1.60
C GLN A 150 1.05 0.13 1.49
N SER A 151 0.28 0.07 2.58
CA SER A 151 -1.07 -0.51 2.58
C SER A 151 -2.00 0.18 1.57
N ALA A 152 -2.01 1.51 1.53
CA ALA A 152 -2.79 2.26 0.56
C ALA A 152 -2.41 1.91 -0.89
N THR A 153 -1.11 1.76 -1.14
CA THR A 153 -0.59 1.38 -2.46
C THR A 153 -1.00 -0.05 -2.83
N ILE A 154 -0.86 -1.01 -1.91
CA ILE A 154 -1.26 -2.41 -2.12
C ILE A 154 -2.75 -2.51 -2.42
N VAL A 155 -3.60 -1.81 -1.66
CA VAL A 155 -5.05 -1.82 -1.87
C VAL A 155 -5.38 -1.26 -3.26
N GLY A 156 -4.79 -0.13 -3.65
CA GLY A 156 -5.00 0.42 -4.99
C GLY A 156 -4.53 -0.51 -6.11
N GLN A 157 -3.39 -1.18 -5.93
CA GLN A 157 -2.88 -2.15 -6.90
C GLN A 157 -3.76 -3.39 -7.02
N ALA A 158 -4.28 -3.91 -5.91
CA ALA A 158 -5.20 -5.05 -5.90
C ALA A 158 -6.51 -4.73 -6.65
N MET A 159 -7.03 -3.50 -6.54
CA MET A 159 -8.23 -3.10 -7.28
C MET A 159 -7.98 -3.06 -8.81
N LEU A 160 -6.81 -2.55 -9.23
CA LEU A 160 -6.44 -2.54 -10.65
C LEU A 160 -6.16 -3.94 -11.19
N GLU A 161 -5.47 -4.77 -10.42
CA GLU A 161 -5.21 -6.17 -10.77
C GLU A 161 -6.52 -6.95 -10.90
N GLY A 162 -7.43 -6.85 -9.93
CA GLY A 162 -8.74 -7.49 -10.00
C GLY A 162 -9.54 -7.04 -11.24
N SER A 163 -9.49 -5.75 -11.58
CA SER A 163 -10.10 -5.24 -12.80
C SER A 163 -9.49 -5.83 -14.08
N ALA A 164 -8.15 -5.98 -14.12
CA ALA A 164 -7.45 -6.57 -15.24
C ALA A 164 -7.85 -8.05 -15.40
N VAL A 165 -7.81 -8.82 -14.33
CA VAL A 165 -8.17 -10.25 -14.33
C VAL A 165 -9.61 -10.45 -14.78
N ILE A 166 -10.57 -9.66 -14.27
CA ILE A 166 -11.98 -9.78 -14.67
C ILE A 166 -12.16 -9.47 -16.17
N ASN A 167 -11.48 -8.45 -16.70
CA ASN A 167 -11.54 -8.17 -18.12
C ASN A 167 -10.90 -9.30 -18.95
N LEU A 168 -9.76 -9.85 -18.52
CA LEU A 168 -9.18 -11.02 -19.19
C LEU A 168 -10.15 -12.21 -19.20
N VAL A 169 -10.85 -12.48 -18.09
CA VAL A 169 -11.90 -13.51 -18.04
C VAL A 169 -13.04 -13.19 -19.02
N PHE A 170 -13.50 -11.95 -19.10
CA PHE A 170 -14.54 -11.58 -20.05
C PHE A 170 -14.10 -11.74 -21.50
N ALA A 171 -12.84 -11.41 -21.82
CA ALA A 171 -12.25 -11.64 -23.13
C ALA A 171 -12.35 -13.12 -23.54
N LEU A 172 -12.11 -14.04 -22.60
CA LEU A 172 -12.23 -15.48 -22.83
C LEU A 172 -13.69 -15.92 -23.02
N LEU A 173 -14.64 -15.28 -22.34
CA LEU A 173 -16.06 -15.63 -22.43
C LEU A 173 -16.70 -15.17 -23.74
N ASP A 174 -16.43 -13.95 -24.19
CA ASP A 174 -17.09 -13.36 -25.37
C ASP A 174 -16.19 -13.29 -26.62
N GLY A 175 -14.93 -13.69 -26.52
CA GLY A 175 -13.96 -13.65 -27.62
C GLY A 175 -13.53 -12.23 -28.02
N SER A 176 -13.88 -11.20 -27.24
CA SER A 176 -13.61 -9.81 -27.59
C SER A 176 -12.23 -9.36 -27.12
N TYR A 177 -11.36 -9.03 -28.07
CA TYR A 177 -10.04 -8.46 -27.79
C TYR A 177 -10.10 -7.07 -27.11
N ALA A 178 -11.24 -6.39 -27.11
CA ALA A 178 -11.38 -5.08 -26.47
C ALA A 178 -11.17 -5.15 -24.94
N HIS A 179 -11.45 -6.29 -24.32
CA HIS A 179 -11.16 -6.50 -22.90
C HIS A 179 -9.66 -6.48 -22.56
N PHE A 180 -8.80 -6.90 -23.50
CA PHE A 180 -7.34 -6.81 -23.31
C PHE A 180 -6.87 -5.36 -23.21
N LEU A 181 -7.56 -4.41 -23.87
CA LEU A 181 -7.25 -2.99 -23.73
C LEU A 181 -7.46 -2.52 -22.29
N PHE A 182 -8.57 -2.88 -21.65
CA PHE A 182 -8.83 -2.52 -20.25
C PHE A 182 -7.83 -3.17 -19.30
N ALA A 183 -7.51 -4.46 -19.52
CA ALA A 183 -6.48 -5.15 -18.74
C ALA A 183 -5.10 -4.49 -18.89
N PHE A 184 -4.75 -4.06 -20.11
CA PHE A 184 -3.51 -3.34 -20.38
C PHE A 184 -3.48 -1.97 -19.69
N LEU A 185 -4.57 -1.19 -19.76
CA LEU A 185 -4.67 0.10 -19.07
C LEU A 185 -4.58 -0.05 -17.54
N ALA A 186 -5.22 -1.08 -16.98
CA ALA A 186 -5.10 -1.41 -15.56
C ALA A 186 -3.66 -1.76 -15.17
N MET A 187 -2.95 -2.53 -16.00
CA MET A 187 -1.53 -2.84 -15.82
C MET A 187 -0.66 -1.59 -15.86
N VAL A 188 -0.88 -0.67 -16.81
CA VAL A 188 -0.18 0.63 -16.87
C VAL A 188 -0.44 1.43 -15.59
N GLY A 189 -1.69 1.48 -15.13
CA GLY A 189 -2.06 2.09 -13.86
C GLY A 189 -1.28 1.49 -12.68
N LEU A 190 -1.22 0.15 -12.59
CA LEU A 190 -0.51 -0.58 -11.55
C LEU A 190 0.99 -0.26 -11.56
N VAL A 191 1.63 -0.25 -12.73
CA VAL A 191 3.06 0.09 -12.91
C VAL A 191 3.31 1.56 -12.55
N SER A 192 2.38 2.48 -12.84
CA SER A 192 2.51 3.89 -12.44
C SER A 192 2.55 4.07 -10.90
N MET A 193 2.00 3.10 -10.15
CA MET A 193 1.98 3.09 -8.69
C MET A 193 3.26 2.52 -8.05
N ILE A 194 4.27 2.10 -8.84
CA ILE A 194 5.54 1.60 -8.29
C ILE A 194 6.09 2.58 -7.24
N PRO A 195 6.34 2.12 -6.00
CA PRO A 195 6.94 2.95 -4.98
C PRO A 195 8.42 3.12 -5.28
N THR A 196 8.89 4.35 -5.16
CA THR A 196 10.31 4.69 -5.27
C THR A 196 10.69 5.48 -4.02
N THR A 197 11.96 5.44 -3.65
CA THR A 197 12.47 6.22 -2.52
C THR A 197 12.17 7.71 -2.69
N GLY A 198 12.27 8.24 -3.91
CA GLY A 198 11.89 9.63 -4.23
C GLY A 198 10.39 9.92 -4.03
N LYS A 199 9.50 9.00 -4.45
CA LYS A 199 8.06 9.15 -4.19
C LYS A 199 7.75 9.11 -2.69
N LEU A 200 8.35 8.19 -1.94
CA LEU A 200 8.15 8.08 -0.49
C LEU A 200 8.69 9.31 0.25
N ARG A 201 9.87 9.83 -0.14
CA ARG A 201 10.45 11.06 0.41
C ARG A 201 9.54 12.27 0.18
N LYS A 202 9.03 12.44 -1.03
CA LYS A 202 8.04 13.49 -1.35
C LYS A 202 6.77 13.35 -0.51
N ARG A 203 6.34 12.14 -0.17
CA ARG A 203 5.19 11.91 0.72
C ARG A 203 5.49 12.34 2.16
N ILE A 204 6.68 12.01 2.67
CA ILE A 204 7.13 12.46 3.99
C ILE A 204 7.16 13.98 4.05
N GLU A 205 7.79 14.62 3.06
CA GLU A 205 7.86 16.08 2.91
C GLU A 205 6.45 16.70 2.96
N ILE A 206 5.52 16.25 2.11
CA ILE A 206 4.14 16.75 2.10
C ILE A 206 3.45 16.56 3.47
N ALA A 207 3.71 15.44 4.15
CA ALA A 207 3.05 15.13 5.41
C ALA A 207 3.50 16.06 6.55
N ILE A 208 4.78 16.45 6.57
CA ILE A 208 5.39 17.28 7.62
C ILE A 208 5.45 18.79 7.26
N SER A 209 5.27 19.16 5.99
CA SER A 209 5.30 20.56 5.54
C SER A 209 4.05 21.34 5.98
N PRO A 210 4.22 22.54 6.58
CA PRO A 210 3.13 23.38 7.13
C PRO A 210 2.20 23.96 6.05
N GLU A 211 2.72 24.17 4.83
CA GLU A 211 1.94 24.68 3.70
C GLU A 211 0.82 23.75 3.23
N SER A 212 0.87 22.47 3.60
CA SER A 212 -0.18 21.51 3.23
C SER A 212 -1.53 21.74 3.94
N ILE A 213 -1.61 22.71 4.87
CA ILE A 213 -2.84 23.10 5.58
C ILE A 213 -3.58 24.22 4.86
N GLU A 214 -2.87 25.09 4.13
CA GLU A 214 -3.52 26.07 3.28
C GLU A 214 -4.04 25.36 2.04
N GLY A 215 -5.24 24.78 2.15
CA GLY A 215 -6.03 24.42 0.98
C GLY A 215 -6.05 25.59 -0.01
N PRO A 216 -6.26 25.33 -1.32
CA PRO A 216 -6.19 26.37 -2.33
C PRO A 216 -7.04 27.57 -1.86
N ARG A 217 -6.36 28.70 -1.58
CA ARG A 217 -7.03 29.96 -1.25
C ARG A 217 -7.92 30.26 -2.46
N ARG A 218 -9.21 29.99 -2.32
CA ARG A 218 -10.22 30.29 -3.34
C ARG A 218 -10.46 31.79 -3.39
#